data_AF-A0A2V9PIK1-F1
#
_entry.id   AF-A0A2V9PIK1-F1
#
_cell.length_a   1.000
_cell.length_b   1.000
_cell.length_c   1.000
_cell.angle_alpha   90.00
_cell.angle_beta   90.00
_cell.angle_gamma   90.00
#
_symmetry.space_group_name_H-M   'P 1'
#
loop_
_entity.id
_entity.type
_entity.pdbx_description
1 polymer ?
#
loop_
_entity_poly.entity_id
_entity_poly.type
_entity_poly.pdbx_seq_one_letter_code
_entity_poly.pdbx_strand_id
1 'polypeptide(L)'
;PLMEGKLDEVIANGEHMLSADRFIAPVYPPLVEAYTLKGSKDKAILTRRASYSVAGDSEMYEAMGRGLSSGGFEGAIKAEIAMMQRRSRVSGVEIAFRYAQIRDSNQAVFWLQKAFSQQEDVADWINDPIFDFLQSDT
;
A
#
# COMPACT_ATOMS: atom_id res chain seq x y z
N PRO A 1 -22.25 2.75 -3.07
CA PRO A 1 -22.87 3.76 -2.18
C PRO A 1 -22.41 3.67 -0.71
N LEU A 2 -22.64 2.54 -0.01
CA LEU A 2 -22.26 2.42 1.41
C LEU A 2 -20.74 2.35 1.63
N MET A 3 -20.03 1.55 0.81
CA MET A 3 -18.56 1.48 0.87
C MET A 3 -17.93 2.82 0.51
N GLU A 4 -18.39 3.48 -0.55
CA GLU A 4 -17.90 4.79 -0.97
C GLU A 4 -18.07 5.86 0.12
N GLY A 5 -19.23 5.91 0.79
CA GLY A 5 -19.44 6.82 1.92
C GLY A 5 -18.50 6.57 3.10
N LYS A 6 -18.17 5.30 3.40
CA LYS A 6 -17.17 4.95 4.42
C LYS A 6 -15.77 5.40 4.03
N LEU A 7 -15.39 5.26 2.76
CA LEU A 7 -14.08 5.72 2.28
C LEU A 7 -13.95 7.25 2.38
N ASP A 8 -15.01 7.98 2.02
CA ASP A 8 -15.03 9.44 2.13
C ASP A 8 -14.93 9.90 3.60
N GLU A 9 -15.58 9.20 4.53
CA GLU A 9 -15.47 9.45 5.97
C GLU A 9 -14.05 9.19 6.50
N VAL A 10 -13.42 8.07 6.12
CA VAL A 10 -12.03 7.76 6.48
C VAL A 10 -11.08 8.85 5.99
N ILE A 11 -11.27 9.31 4.75
CA ILE A 11 -10.46 10.38 4.17
C ILE A 11 -10.65 11.69 4.94
N ALA A 12 -11.90 12.13 5.15
CA ALA A 12 -12.19 13.39 5.82
C ALA A 12 -11.66 13.40 7.27
N ASN A 13 -11.91 12.34 8.03
CA ASN A 13 -11.44 12.22 9.41
C ASN A 13 -9.91 12.14 9.47
N GLY A 14 -9.29 11.36 8.59
CA GLY A 14 -7.83 11.21 8.52
C GLY A 14 -7.13 12.52 8.14
N GLU A 15 -7.61 13.23 7.11
CA GLU A 15 -7.09 14.54 6.71
C GLU A 15 -7.24 15.56 7.85
N HIS A 16 -8.38 15.59 8.54
CA HIS A 16 -8.60 16.46 9.69
C HIS A 16 -7.59 16.17 10.82
N MET A 17 -7.41 14.90 11.20
CA MET A 17 -6.45 14.52 12.23
C MET A 17 -5.01 14.90 11.86
N LEU A 18 -4.59 14.64 10.62
CA LEU A 18 -3.23 14.97 10.15
C LEU A 18 -3.01 16.47 9.97
N SER A 19 -4.06 17.25 9.76
CA SER A 19 -3.98 18.72 9.76
C SER A 19 -3.72 19.29 11.16
N ALA A 20 -4.22 18.62 12.20
CA ALA A 20 -4.00 19.00 13.59
C ALA A 20 -2.64 18.50 14.12
N ASP A 21 -2.29 17.25 13.84
CA ASP A 21 -0.99 16.66 14.17
C ASP A 21 -0.58 15.61 13.13
N ARG A 22 0.46 15.92 12.36
CA ARG A 22 1.00 15.04 11.32
C ARG A 22 1.70 13.79 11.87
N PHE A 23 1.99 13.74 13.17
CA PHE A 23 2.73 12.64 13.80
C PHE A 23 1.82 11.51 14.33
N ILE A 24 0.51 11.58 14.10
CA ILE A 24 -0.44 10.53 14.45
C ILE A 24 -0.28 9.34 13.47
N ALA A 25 0.77 8.54 13.67
CA ALA A 25 1.15 7.43 12.78
C ALA A 25 0.01 6.44 12.44
N PRO A 26 -0.90 6.06 13.38
CA PRO A 26 -2.00 5.15 13.08
C PRO A 26 -3.00 5.65 12.02
N VAL A 27 -3.02 6.95 11.71
CA VAL A 27 -3.95 7.52 10.70
C VAL A 27 -3.50 7.19 9.27
N TYR A 28 -2.20 7.00 9.04
CA TYR A 28 -1.68 6.84 7.69
C TYR A 28 -2.14 5.57 6.97
N PRO A 29 -2.07 4.35 7.55
CA PRO A 29 -2.47 3.13 6.85
C PRO A 29 -3.92 3.16 6.30
N PRO A 30 -4.97 3.46 7.10
CA PRO A 30 -6.33 3.49 6.58
C PRO A 30 -6.54 4.61 5.55
N LEU A 31 -5.84 5.74 5.69
CA LEU A 31 -5.92 6.84 4.73
C LEU A 31 -5.30 6.48 3.38
N VAL A 32 -4.16 5.78 3.37
CA VAL A 32 -3.51 5.26 2.15
C VAL A 32 -4.41 4.27 1.43
N GLU A 33 -5.03 3.36 2.19
CA GLU A 33 -5.96 2.36 1.65
C GLU A 33 -7.18 3.04 1.02
N ALA A 34 -7.80 3.98 1.73
CA ALA A 34 -8.96 4.71 1.22
C ALA A 34 -8.64 5.48 -0.07
N TYR A 35 -7.49 6.15 -0.15
CA TYR A 35 -7.05 6.79 -1.40
C TYR A 35 -6.79 5.79 -2.52
N THR A 36 -6.22 4.62 -2.21
CA THR A 36 -5.97 3.57 -3.20
C THR A 36 -7.29 3.07 -3.79
N LEU A 37 -8.27 2.75 -2.95
CA LEU A 37 -9.59 2.25 -3.35
C LEU A 37 -10.41 3.30 -4.11
N LYS A 38 -10.26 4.59 -3.78
CA LYS A 38 -10.85 5.71 -4.56
C LYS A 38 -10.10 6.00 -5.87
N GLY A 39 -9.04 5.26 -6.19
CA GLY A 39 -8.21 5.49 -7.39
C GLY A 39 -7.35 6.77 -7.35
N SER A 40 -7.27 7.42 -6.19
CA SER A 40 -6.50 8.66 -5.97
C SER A 40 -5.00 8.35 -5.74
N LYS A 41 -4.33 7.85 -6.79
CA LYS A 41 -2.95 7.34 -6.73
C LYS A 41 -1.94 8.35 -6.17
N ASP A 42 -2.05 9.62 -6.55
CA ASP A 42 -1.14 10.68 -6.10
C ASP A 42 -1.27 10.92 -4.60
N LYS A 43 -2.50 11.02 -4.09
CA LYS A 43 -2.75 11.17 -2.66
C LYS A 43 -2.30 9.92 -1.89
N ALA A 44 -2.56 8.72 -2.41
CA ALA A 44 -2.14 7.46 -1.79
C ALA A 44 -0.62 7.39 -1.63
N ILE A 45 0.14 7.69 -2.69
CA ILE A 45 1.61 7.56 -2.65
C ILE A 45 2.27 8.64 -1.79
N LEU A 46 1.75 9.88 -1.82
CA LEU A 46 2.26 10.95 -0.98
C LEU A 46 2.00 10.68 0.51
N THR A 47 0.80 10.21 0.84
CA THR A 47 0.42 9.83 2.21
C THR A 47 1.29 8.67 2.70
N ARG A 48 1.50 7.65 1.87
CA ARG A 48 2.37 6.52 2.17
C ARG A 48 3.82 6.95 2.38
N ARG A 49 4.34 7.87 1.56
CA ARG A 49 5.69 8.41 1.78
C ARG A 49 5.77 9.14 3.12
N ALA A 50 4.81 10.01 3.41
CA ALA A 50 4.75 10.74 4.67
C ALA A 50 4.72 9.80 5.89
N SER A 51 4.05 8.65 5.81
CA SER A 51 4.05 7.67 6.91
C SER A 51 5.45 7.13 7.22
N TYR A 52 6.27 6.88 6.20
CA TYR A 52 7.66 6.47 6.41
C TYR A 52 8.51 7.59 7.02
N SER A 53 8.29 8.84 6.61
CA SER A 53 8.96 9.99 7.23
C SER A 53 8.61 10.13 8.72
N VAL A 54 7.33 9.96 9.08
CA VAL A 54 6.88 9.99 10.49
C VAL A 54 7.44 8.82 11.30
N ALA A 55 7.57 7.65 10.68
CA ALA A 55 8.19 6.48 11.30
C ALA A 55 9.73 6.58 11.40
N GLY A 56 10.34 7.65 10.87
CA GLY A 56 11.80 7.82 10.84
C GLY A 56 12.52 6.97 9.79
N ASP A 57 11.79 6.32 8.88
CA ASP A 57 12.34 5.52 7.77
C ASP A 57 12.66 6.43 6.57
N SER A 58 13.70 7.24 6.73
CA SER A 58 14.15 8.18 5.70
C SER A 58 14.66 7.46 4.45
N GLU A 59 15.24 6.27 4.58
CA GLU A 59 15.72 5.49 3.45
C GLU A 59 14.57 5.06 2.54
N MET A 60 13.47 4.53 3.13
CA MET A 60 12.26 4.20 2.38
C MET A 60 11.62 5.44 1.75
N TYR A 61 11.49 6.53 2.51
CA TYR A 61 10.94 7.79 2.02
C TYR A 61 11.66 8.27 0.75
N GLU A 62 12.99 8.28 0.78
CA GLU A 62 13.83 8.73 -0.32
C GLU A 62 13.82 7.74 -1.49
N ALA A 63 13.83 6.44 -1.22
CA ALA A 63 13.73 5.41 -2.26
C ALA A 63 12.42 5.55 -3.05
N MET A 64 11.29 5.69 -2.36
CA MET A 64 10.01 5.95 -2.99
C MET A 64 9.97 7.29 -3.73
N GLY A 65 10.62 8.33 -3.21
CA GLY A 65 10.70 9.64 -3.87
C GLY A 65 11.45 9.58 -5.21
N ARG A 66 12.56 8.85 -5.26
CA ARG A 66 13.29 8.58 -6.51
C ARG A 66 12.45 7.75 -7.48
N GLY A 67 11.80 6.68 -7.00
CA GLY A 67 10.91 5.85 -7.81
C GLY A 67 9.74 6.64 -8.40
N LEU A 68 9.14 7.54 -7.61
CA LEU A 68 8.08 8.43 -8.07
C LEU A 68 8.56 9.36 -9.19
N SER A 69 9.76 9.91 -9.05
CA SER A 69 10.34 10.84 -10.03
C SER A 69 10.69 10.16 -11.37
N SER A 70 11.10 8.89 -11.35
CA SER A 70 11.54 8.16 -12.54
C SER A 70 10.43 7.36 -13.24
N GLY A 71 9.44 6.88 -12.50
CA GLY A 71 8.42 5.96 -13.00
C GLY A 71 7.02 6.19 -12.46
N GLY A 72 6.75 7.36 -11.87
CA GLY A 72 5.45 7.69 -11.32
C GLY A 72 5.02 6.76 -10.18
N PHE A 73 3.71 6.57 -10.02
CA PHE A 73 3.14 5.70 -8.99
C PHE A 73 3.75 4.29 -9.01
N GLU A 74 3.87 3.69 -10.19
CA GLU A 74 4.42 2.34 -10.34
C GLU A 74 5.90 2.29 -9.91
N GLY A 75 6.69 3.27 -10.32
CA GLY A 75 8.10 3.37 -9.92
C GLY A 75 8.27 3.52 -8.40
N ALA A 76 7.40 4.28 -7.74
CA ALA A 76 7.42 4.44 -6.29
C ALA A 76 7.11 3.14 -5.55
N ILE A 77 6.08 2.40 -6.00
CA ILE A 77 5.70 1.10 -5.42
C ILE A 77 6.79 0.05 -5.65
N LYS A 78 7.39 -0.01 -6.85
CA LYS A 78 8.52 -0.90 -7.13
C LYS A 78 9.74 -0.60 -6.25
N ALA A 79 10.00 0.68 -5.95
CA ALA A 79 11.06 1.08 -5.03
C ALA A 79 10.74 0.65 -3.58
N GLU A 80 9.50 0.81 -3.12
CA GLU A 80 9.06 0.32 -1.80
C GLU A 80 9.27 -1.20 -1.67
N ILE A 81 8.83 -1.97 -2.66
CA ILE A 81 9.00 -3.43 -2.70
C ILE A 81 10.48 -3.80 -2.62
N ALA A 82 11.34 -3.16 -3.42
CA ALA A 82 12.78 -3.43 -3.43
C ALA A 82 13.42 -3.15 -2.06
N MET A 83 12.93 -2.15 -1.33
CA MET A 83 13.37 -1.85 0.04
C MET A 83 12.85 -2.87 1.05
N MET A 84 11.58 -3.27 0.97
CA MET A 84 10.99 -4.30 1.83
C MET A 84 11.74 -5.62 1.72
N GLN A 85 12.14 -6.02 0.51
CA GLN A 85 12.87 -7.26 0.23
C GLN A 85 14.29 -7.29 0.83
N ARG A 86 14.86 -6.14 1.20
CA ARG A 86 16.17 -6.07 1.87
C ARG A 86 16.10 -6.33 3.37
N ARG A 87 14.89 -6.32 3.95
CA ARG A 87 14.70 -6.55 5.38
C ARG A 87 14.92 -8.02 5.73
N SER A 88 15.34 -8.29 6.97
CA SER A 88 15.62 -9.66 7.46
C SER A 88 14.37 -10.55 7.47
N ARG A 89 13.19 -9.97 7.65
CA ARG A 89 11.90 -10.63 7.53
C ARG A 89 11.07 -9.91 6.48
N VAL A 90 10.61 -10.68 5.50
CA VAL A 90 9.79 -10.20 4.39
C VAL A 90 8.41 -10.82 4.54
N SER A 91 7.36 -10.02 4.68
CA SER A 91 5.99 -10.52 4.55
C SER A 91 5.66 -10.67 3.08
N GLY A 92 5.36 -11.90 2.67
CA GLY A 92 4.93 -12.16 1.30
C GLY A 92 3.58 -11.50 0.99
N VAL A 93 2.67 -11.46 1.96
CA VAL A 93 1.36 -10.83 1.79
C VAL A 93 1.46 -9.33 1.55
N GLU A 94 2.28 -8.62 2.35
CA GLU A 94 2.44 -7.19 2.15
C GLU A 94 3.05 -6.85 0.78
N ILE A 95 4.02 -7.64 0.32
CA ILE A 95 4.59 -7.47 -1.02
C ILE A 95 3.54 -7.76 -2.10
N ALA A 96 2.74 -8.82 -1.96
CA ALA A 96 1.67 -9.12 -2.91
C ALA A 96 0.67 -7.96 -3.01
N PHE A 97 0.30 -7.36 -1.89
CA PHE A 97 -0.57 -6.18 -1.87
C PHE A 97 0.03 -5.02 -2.66
N ARG A 98 1.34 -4.77 -2.56
CA ARG A 98 2.00 -3.71 -3.35
C ARG A 98 1.97 -4.01 -4.85
N TYR A 99 2.18 -5.26 -5.25
CA TYR A 99 2.01 -5.64 -6.66
C TYR A 99 0.56 -5.52 -7.15
N ALA A 100 -0.41 -5.79 -6.29
CA ALA A 100 -1.83 -5.57 -6.58
C ALA A 100 -2.15 -4.09 -6.82
N GLN A 101 -1.57 -3.16 -6.05
CA GLN A 101 -1.73 -1.71 -6.27
C GLN A 101 -1.32 -1.25 -7.67
N ILE A 102 -0.36 -1.92 -8.29
CA ILE A 102 0.11 -1.64 -9.66
C ILE A 102 -0.45 -2.63 -10.70
N ARG A 103 -1.38 -3.50 -10.29
CA ARG A 103 -2.04 -4.52 -11.12
C ARG A 103 -1.07 -5.49 -11.81
N ASP A 104 0.06 -5.78 -11.18
CA ASP A 104 0.98 -6.82 -11.64
C ASP A 104 0.50 -8.18 -11.09
N SER A 105 -0.41 -8.83 -11.82
CA SER A 105 -1.06 -10.07 -11.41
C SER A 105 -0.06 -11.21 -11.17
N ASN A 106 0.92 -11.35 -12.06
CA ASN A 106 1.95 -12.38 -11.97
C ASN A 106 2.74 -12.28 -10.66
N GLN A 107 3.20 -11.07 -10.33
CA GLN A 107 3.96 -10.86 -9.10
C GLN A 107 3.07 -10.95 -7.86
N ALA A 108 1.84 -10.43 -7.90
CA ALA A 108 0.90 -10.54 -6.79
C ALA A 108 0.63 -12.01 -6.43
N VAL A 109 0.30 -12.85 -7.42
CA VAL A 109 0.07 -14.30 -7.23
C VAL A 109 1.32 -15.00 -6.73
N PHE A 110 2.49 -14.72 -7.31
CA PHE A 110 3.75 -15.31 -6.87
C PHE A 110 4.02 -15.05 -5.38
N TRP A 111 3.81 -13.82 -4.92
CA TRP A 111 4.04 -13.46 -3.52
C TRP A 111 2.97 -13.99 -2.57
N LEU A 112 1.71 -14.11 -2.99
CA LEU A 112 0.67 -14.80 -2.22
C LEU A 112 0.99 -16.29 -2.04
N GLN A 113 1.43 -16.98 -3.10
CA GLN A 113 1.82 -18.38 -3.04
C GLN A 113 3.02 -18.59 -2.11
N LYS A 114 3.99 -17.67 -2.16
CA LYS A 114 5.14 -17.68 -1.25
C LYS A 114 4.71 -17.47 0.20
N ALA A 115 3.82 -16.52 0.47
CA ALA A 115 3.28 -16.26 1.81
C ALA A 115 2.56 -17.50 2.37
N PHE A 116 1.70 -18.13 1.56
CA PHE A 116 1.01 -19.37 1.91
C PHE A 116 1.99 -20.50 2.24
N SER A 117 3.05 -20.66 1.43
CA SER A 117 4.10 -21.67 1.67
C SER A 117 4.87 -21.42 2.97
N GLN A 118 4.95 -20.16 3.40
CA GLN A 118 5.60 -19.73 4.64
C GLN A 118 4.66 -19.73 5.85
N GLN A 119 3.42 -20.22 5.68
CA GLN A 119 2.38 -20.25 6.72
C GLN A 119 2.07 -18.85 7.28
N GLU A 120 2.23 -17.80 6.46
CA GLU A 120 1.64 -16.49 6.77
C GLU A 120 0.11 -16.62 6.72
N ASP A 121 -0.58 -15.89 7.60
CA ASP A 121 -2.04 -15.82 7.55
C ASP A 121 -2.47 -14.94 6.38
N VAL A 122 -2.91 -15.60 5.30
CA VAL A 122 -3.35 -14.96 4.06
C VAL A 122 -4.86 -14.82 3.97
N ALA A 123 -5.62 -15.39 4.92
CA ALA A 123 -7.07 -15.57 4.79
C ALA A 123 -7.84 -14.24 4.80
N ASP A 124 -7.41 -13.32 5.65
CA ASP A 124 -8.00 -11.97 5.70
C ASP A 124 -7.67 -11.14 4.46
N TRP A 125 -6.53 -11.42 3.82
CA TRP A 125 -6.03 -10.63 2.69
C TRP A 125 -6.58 -11.07 1.35
N ILE A 126 -6.84 -12.36 1.14
CA ILE A 126 -7.32 -12.85 -0.16
C ILE A 126 -8.72 -12.31 -0.53
N ASN A 127 -9.48 -11.87 0.48
CA ASN A 127 -10.79 -11.25 0.31
C ASN A 127 -10.72 -9.72 0.20
N ASP A 128 -9.53 -9.12 0.23
CA ASP A 128 -9.37 -7.68 0.05
C ASP A 128 -9.72 -7.28 -1.39
N PRO A 129 -10.58 -6.27 -1.61
CA PRO A 129 -10.99 -5.81 -2.94
C PRO A 129 -9.82 -5.47 -3.87
N ILE A 130 -8.64 -5.16 -3.32
CA ILE A 130 -7.46 -4.90 -4.14
C ILE A 130 -7.03 -6.11 -4.99
N PHE A 131 -7.39 -7.32 -4.59
CA PHE A 131 -7.08 -8.55 -5.29
C PHE A 131 -8.21 -9.04 -6.21
N ASP A 132 -9.37 -8.35 -6.27
CA ASP A 132 -10.51 -8.76 -7.10
C ASP A 132 -10.12 -8.94 -8.58
N PHE A 133 -9.14 -8.16 -9.06
CA PHE A 133 -8.65 -8.27 -10.43
C PHE A 133 -7.97 -9.62 -10.74
N LEU A 134 -7.52 -10.36 -9.73
CA LEU A 134 -6.91 -11.69 -9.90
C LEU A 134 -7.94 -12.76 -10.27
N GLN A 135 -9.23 -12.52 -10.01
CA GLN A 135 -10.31 -13.47 -10.31
C GLN A 135 -10.79 -13.39 -11.77
N SER A 136 -10.25 -12.46 -12.55
CA SER A 136 -10.73 -12.17 -13.91
C SER A 136 -10.09 -13.01 -15.03
N ASP A 137 -9.16 -13.91 -14.70
CA ASP A 137 -8.40 -14.73 -15.67
C ASP A 137 -8.84 -16.22 -15.72
N THR A 138 -9.99 -16.58 -15.14
CA THR A 138 -10.58 -17.94 -15.22
C THR A 138 -11.82 -18.01 -16.10
#